data_AF-A0A256I7P9-F1
#
_entry.id   AF-A0A256I7P9-F1
#
_cell.length_a   1.000
_cell.length_b   1.000
_cell.length_c   1.000
_cell.angle_alpha   90.00
_cell.angle_beta   90.00
_cell.angle_gamma   90.00
#
_symmetry.space_group_name_H-M   'P 1'
#
loop_
_entity.id
_entity.type
_entity.pdbx_description
1 polymer ?
#
loop_
_entity_poly.entity_id
_entity_poly.type
_entity_poly.pdbx_seq_one_letter_code
_entity_poly.pdbx_strand_id
1 'polypeptide(L)'
;MAVRARRAGRAAGRRRLLRAPRVAEAGRPVAARRDAVTGDEEATGTVRSLVTAPEGGAPPELRETVAIRPGGVEGDRYRRGDGHFQLDGCAVTLVAAEALDAVRAETGIDVSDGRHRRNVVVEGFGAAMDDLLEATVAVGGARLRPTRRRPPCAHVESLAGEAGLASALRNRGGLCCDVVEPGRVAVGDPVDVAQPDPRAAGAAIADRLRERPVDGSHPEENG
;
A
#
# COMPACT_ATOMS: atom_id res chain seq x y z
N MET A 1 57.13 36.58 -27.62
CA MET A 1 56.28 36.79 -28.80
C MET A 1 54.89 37.15 -28.31
N ALA A 2 54.44 38.38 -28.52
CA ALA A 2 53.19 38.93 -28.01
C ALA A 2 52.24 39.25 -29.19
N VAL A 3 50.97 38.86 -29.10
CA VAL A 3 49.84 39.45 -29.84
C VAL A 3 48.58 39.25 -28.98
N ARG A 4 48.18 40.22 -28.16
CA ARG A 4 47.19 41.29 -28.41
C ARG A 4 45.75 40.84 -28.77
N ALA A 5 44.89 40.91 -27.74
CA ALA A 5 43.63 41.64 -27.64
C ALA A 5 42.59 41.62 -28.78
N ARG A 6 41.31 41.44 -28.39
CA ARG A 6 40.23 42.43 -28.63
C ARG A 6 39.00 42.17 -27.74
N ARG A 7 38.57 43.24 -27.06
CA ARG A 7 37.25 43.44 -26.42
C ARG A 7 36.23 43.87 -27.47
N ALA A 8 34.96 43.51 -27.27
CA ALA A 8 33.70 44.27 -27.51
C ALA A 8 32.55 43.25 -27.75
N GLY A 9 31.33 43.40 -27.27
CA GLY A 9 30.69 44.53 -26.60
C GLY A 9 29.39 44.10 -25.89
N ARG A 10 28.95 45.00 -25.02
CA ARG A 10 27.64 45.01 -24.36
C ARG A 10 26.52 45.11 -25.40
N ALA A 11 25.47 44.30 -25.24
CA ALA A 11 24.13 44.67 -25.67
C ALA A 11 23.12 44.26 -24.58
N ALA A 12 22.53 45.28 -23.95
CA ALA A 12 21.45 45.15 -22.99
C ALA A 12 20.16 44.77 -23.73
N GLY A 13 19.77 43.49 -23.63
CA GLY A 13 18.49 42.97 -24.11
C GLY A 13 17.39 43.23 -23.08
N ARG A 14 16.39 44.01 -23.49
CA ARG A 14 15.27 44.49 -22.69
C ARG A 14 14.46 43.32 -22.10
N ARG A 15 14.19 43.41 -20.79
CA ARG A 15 13.26 42.57 -20.03
C ARG A 15 11.88 42.58 -20.70
N ARG A 16 11.47 41.44 -21.25
CA ARG A 16 10.07 41.18 -21.64
C ARG A 16 9.38 40.61 -20.40
N LEU A 17 8.67 41.48 -19.67
CA LEU A 17 7.73 41.07 -18.63
C LEU A 17 6.62 40.27 -19.29
N LEU A 18 6.73 38.94 -19.25
CA LEU A 18 5.63 38.07 -19.60
C LEU A 18 4.64 38.05 -18.44
N ARG A 19 3.42 38.45 -18.80
CA ARG A 19 2.22 38.58 -18.00
C ARG A 19 1.96 37.31 -17.19
N ALA A 20 1.75 37.47 -15.88
CA ALA A 20 1.25 36.39 -15.02
C ALA A 20 -0.11 35.88 -15.53
N PRO A 21 -0.36 34.56 -15.55
CA PRO A 21 -1.70 34.05 -15.75
C PRO A 21 -2.59 34.42 -14.56
N ARG A 22 -3.81 34.84 -14.88
CA ARG A 22 -4.86 35.22 -13.93
C ARG A 22 -5.19 34.05 -13.01
N VAL A 23 -5.12 34.32 -11.71
CA VAL A 23 -5.84 33.61 -10.66
C VAL A 23 -7.29 33.41 -11.07
N ALA A 24 -7.71 32.15 -11.19
CA ALA A 24 -9.11 31.78 -11.29
C ALA A 24 -9.70 31.74 -9.88
N GLU A 25 -10.85 32.39 -9.75
CA GLU A 25 -11.54 32.62 -8.49
C GLU A 25 -12.00 31.34 -7.79
N ALA A 26 -11.98 31.42 -6.47
CA ALA A 26 -12.53 30.46 -5.54
C ALA A 26 -14.04 30.26 -5.77
N GLY A 27 -14.42 29.03 -6.13
CA GLY A 27 -15.78 28.54 -6.03
C GLY A 27 -16.18 28.33 -4.57
N ARG A 28 -17.32 28.89 -4.18
CA ARG A 28 -17.98 28.80 -2.86
C ARG A 28 -18.27 27.34 -2.44
N PRO A 29 -18.41 27.08 -1.12
CA PRO A 29 -18.46 25.74 -0.56
C PRO A 29 -19.75 25.03 -0.96
N VAL A 30 -19.62 23.80 -1.45
CA VAL A 30 -20.74 22.87 -1.55
C VAL A 30 -21.07 22.42 -0.12
N ALA A 31 -22.22 22.87 0.36
CA ALA A 31 -22.73 22.60 1.69
C ALA A 31 -22.73 21.10 1.98
N ALA A 32 -22.15 20.75 3.12
CA ALA A 32 -22.25 19.45 3.75
C ALA A 32 -23.74 19.07 3.90
N ARG A 33 -24.19 18.12 3.08
CA ARG A 33 -25.37 17.33 3.40
C ARG A 33 -24.90 16.15 4.24
N ARG A 34 -25.26 16.23 5.52
CA ARG A 34 -25.20 15.11 6.46
C ARG A 34 -26.31 14.15 6.07
N ASP A 35 -25.97 13.15 5.27
CA ASP A 35 -26.82 11.99 5.08
C ASP A 35 -26.22 10.82 5.88
N ALA A 36 -27.13 10.11 6.54
CA ALA A 36 -26.88 9.21 7.65
C ALA A 36 -26.03 7.99 7.27
N VAL A 37 -25.14 7.61 8.19
CA VAL A 37 -24.36 6.37 8.17
C VAL A 37 -25.29 5.16 8.23
N THR A 38 -25.23 4.31 7.20
CA THR A 38 -25.74 2.93 7.24
C THR A 38 -24.89 2.01 6.36
N GLY A 39 -24.14 1.09 7.00
CA GLY A 39 -23.71 -0.21 6.45
C GLY A 39 -22.33 -0.28 5.80
N ASP A 40 -21.44 -1.10 6.39
CA ASP A 40 -20.20 -1.69 5.82
C ASP A 40 -19.45 -0.83 4.78
N GLU A 41 -18.62 0.12 5.21
CA GLU A 41 -17.61 0.69 4.32
C GLU A 41 -16.55 -0.40 4.03
N GLU A 42 -16.62 -1.01 2.85
CA GLU A 42 -15.57 -1.86 2.31
C GLU A 42 -14.25 -1.09 2.38
N ALA A 43 -13.27 -1.60 3.14
CA ALA A 43 -11.95 -0.99 3.21
C ALA A 43 -11.33 -1.00 1.80
N THR A 44 -11.32 0.18 1.17
CA THR A 44 -10.84 0.41 -0.19
C THR A 44 -9.52 1.18 -0.15
N GLY A 45 -8.65 0.86 -1.08
CA GLY A 45 -7.30 1.41 -1.16
C GLY A 45 -6.75 1.37 -2.59
N THR A 46 -5.48 1.75 -2.73
CA THR A 46 -4.80 1.82 -4.04
C THR A 46 -3.37 1.32 -3.96
N VAL A 47 -2.88 0.73 -5.04
CA VAL A 47 -1.47 0.35 -5.16
C VAL A 47 -0.62 1.60 -5.37
N ARG A 48 0.18 1.96 -4.37
CA ARG A 48 1.08 3.12 -4.43
C ARG A 48 2.38 2.83 -5.18
N SER A 49 2.98 1.68 -4.90
CA SER A 49 4.22 1.27 -5.58
C SER A 49 4.35 -0.25 -5.62
N LEU A 50 5.11 -0.71 -6.61
CA LEU A 50 5.45 -2.11 -6.79
C LEU A 50 6.97 -2.25 -6.76
N VAL A 51 7.46 -3.24 -6.01
CA VAL A 51 8.88 -3.47 -5.81
C VAL A 51 9.19 -4.95 -6.07
N THR A 52 10.26 -5.19 -6.81
CA THR A 52 10.85 -6.52 -6.96
C THR A 52 12.31 -6.48 -6.56
N ALA A 53 12.91 -7.61 -6.21
CA ALA A 53 14.35 -7.75 -6.44
C ALA A 53 14.65 -9.12 -7.02
N PRO A 54 15.55 -9.22 -8.01
CA PRO A 54 15.76 -10.45 -8.76
C PRO A 54 16.34 -11.59 -7.91
N GLU A 55 17.09 -11.26 -6.86
CA GLU A 55 17.82 -12.20 -6.00
C GLU A 55 17.83 -11.73 -4.53
N GLY A 56 18.22 -12.62 -3.61
CA GLY A 56 18.47 -12.26 -2.22
C GLY A 56 19.63 -11.26 -2.12
N GLY A 57 19.42 -10.15 -1.41
CA GLY A 57 20.44 -9.11 -1.26
C GLY A 57 20.54 -8.12 -2.42
N ALA A 58 20.10 -8.47 -3.64
CA ALA A 58 20.11 -7.55 -4.78
C ALA A 58 19.33 -6.25 -4.49
N PRO A 59 19.73 -5.10 -5.07
CA PRO A 59 19.01 -3.85 -4.93
C PRO A 59 17.53 -3.99 -5.35
N PRO A 60 16.59 -3.34 -4.64
CA PRO A 60 15.20 -3.31 -5.07
C PRO A 60 15.03 -2.53 -6.37
N GLU A 61 14.05 -2.94 -7.16
CA GLU A 61 13.67 -2.29 -8.42
C GLU A 61 12.19 -1.92 -8.35
N LEU A 62 11.90 -0.62 -8.52
CA LEU A 62 10.54 -0.12 -8.69
C LEU A 62 9.97 -0.57 -10.03
N ARG A 63 8.68 -0.89 -10.04
CA ARG A 63 7.94 -1.35 -11.23
C ARG A 63 6.66 -0.55 -11.38
N GLU A 64 6.31 -0.24 -12.63
CA GLU A 64 4.98 0.27 -12.97
C GLU A 64 3.92 -0.85 -12.97
N THR A 65 4.37 -2.09 -13.18
CA THR A 65 3.51 -3.26 -13.30
C THR A 65 4.27 -4.52 -12.95
N VAL A 66 3.59 -5.47 -12.32
CA VAL A 66 4.07 -6.83 -12.09
C VAL A 66 3.02 -7.87 -12.49
N ALA A 67 3.48 -9.10 -12.77
CA ALA A 67 2.62 -10.25 -12.91
C ALA A 67 2.74 -11.14 -11.66
N ILE A 68 1.62 -11.37 -10.98
CA ILE A 68 1.51 -12.29 -9.85
C ILE A 68 1.12 -13.67 -10.39
N ARG A 69 1.85 -14.71 -9.98
CA ARG A 69 1.67 -16.11 -10.39
C ARG A 69 1.45 -17.00 -9.15
N PRO A 70 1.04 -18.28 -9.29
CA PRO A 70 0.77 -19.16 -8.15
C PRO A 70 1.91 -19.33 -7.11
N GLY A 71 3.15 -18.95 -7.45
CA GLY A 71 4.31 -18.98 -6.55
C GLY A 71 4.89 -17.61 -6.21
N GLY A 72 4.20 -16.52 -6.53
CA GLY A 72 4.63 -15.15 -6.21
C GLY A 72 4.79 -14.22 -7.41
N VAL A 73 5.51 -13.13 -7.20
CA VAL A 73 5.73 -12.09 -8.21
C VAL A 73 6.76 -12.55 -9.25
N GLU A 74 6.42 -12.42 -10.53
CA GLU A 74 7.33 -12.72 -11.64
C GLU A 74 8.56 -11.80 -11.60
N GLY A 75 9.76 -12.41 -11.66
CA GLY A 75 11.03 -11.69 -11.54
C GLY A 75 11.46 -11.36 -10.11
N ASP A 76 10.71 -11.75 -9.08
CA ASP A 76 11.10 -11.57 -7.68
C ASP A 76 11.81 -12.81 -7.11
N ARG A 77 12.79 -12.56 -6.24
CA ARG A 77 13.57 -13.53 -5.45
C ARG A 77 12.73 -14.58 -4.73
N TYR A 78 11.49 -14.25 -4.31
CA TYR A 78 10.64 -15.21 -3.60
C TYR A 78 10.03 -16.29 -4.50
N ARG A 79 9.96 -16.06 -5.82
CA ARG A 79 9.35 -17.00 -6.77
C ARG A 79 10.34 -18.02 -7.36
N ARG A 80 11.65 -17.80 -7.23
CA ARG A 80 12.63 -18.68 -7.90
C ARG A 80 12.66 -20.08 -7.26
N GLY A 81 12.75 -21.09 -8.13
CA GLY A 81 12.58 -22.52 -7.84
C GLY A 81 13.75 -23.20 -7.12
N ASP A 82 14.61 -22.41 -6.49
CA ASP A 82 15.94 -22.75 -5.99
C ASP A 82 15.99 -22.66 -4.45
N GLY A 83 14.99 -23.26 -3.80
CA GLY A 83 15.05 -23.87 -2.46
C GLY A 83 15.33 -22.99 -1.23
N HIS A 84 16.30 -22.09 -1.27
CA HIS A 84 16.78 -21.35 -0.09
C HIS A 84 15.78 -20.28 0.39
N PHE A 85 15.00 -19.69 -0.53
CA PHE A 85 13.97 -18.70 -0.19
C PHE A 85 12.56 -19.29 -0.05
N GLN A 86 12.38 -20.60 -0.31
CA GLN A 86 11.08 -21.26 -0.30
C GLN A 86 10.65 -21.74 1.09
N LEU A 87 11.61 -22.09 1.96
CA LEU A 87 11.33 -22.61 3.30
C LEU A 87 10.76 -21.54 4.26
N ASP A 88 11.02 -20.26 4.00
CA ASP A 88 10.50 -19.08 4.72
C ASP A 88 9.71 -18.09 3.82
N GLY A 89 9.44 -18.52 2.58
CA GLY A 89 9.09 -17.69 1.43
C GLY A 89 7.65 -17.21 1.46
N CYS A 90 7.46 -15.90 1.41
CA CYS A 90 6.13 -15.33 1.19
C CYS A 90 5.98 -15.12 -0.31
N ALA A 91 4.96 -15.71 -0.93
CA ALA A 91 4.75 -15.61 -2.36
C ALA A 91 4.61 -14.13 -2.80
N VAL A 92 3.83 -13.36 -2.04
CA VAL A 92 3.71 -11.91 -2.20
C VAL A 92 3.76 -11.25 -0.83
N THR A 93 4.25 -10.02 -0.75
CA THR A 93 4.23 -9.22 0.48
C THR A 93 3.52 -7.89 0.27
N LEU A 94 2.66 -7.53 1.22
CA LEU A 94 1.96 -6.25 1.26
C LEU A 94 2.51 -5.38 2.39
N VAL A 95 2.50 -4.06 2.23
CA VAL A 95 2.78 -3.11 3.32
C VAL A 95 1.97 -1.84 3.13
N ALA A 96 1.54 -1.24 4.23
CA ALA A 96 0.83 0.03 4.22
C ALA A 96 1.80 1.18 3.87
N ALA A 97 1.40 2.03 2.93
CA ALA A 97 2.05 3.27 2.58
C ALA A 97 2.23 4.18 3.81
N GLU A 98 1.19 4.28 4.62
CA GLU A 98 1.15 5.11 5.82
C GLU A 98 2.18 4.64 6.86
N ALA A 99 2.47 3.34 6.91
CA ALA A 99 3.52 2.81 7.78
C ALA A 99 4.91 3.29 7.34
N LEU A 100 5.16 3.38 6.03
CA LEU A 100 6.43 3.88 5.48
C LEU A 100 6.54 5.40 5.64
N ASP A 101 5.45 6.13 5.39
CA ASP A 101 5.40 7.58 5.59
C ASP A 101 5.61 7.95 7.06
N ALA A 102 5.02 7.18 7.99
CA ALA A 102 5.28 7.33 9.41
C ALA A 102 6.76 7.06 9.74
N VAL A 103 7.45 6.13 9.06
CA VAL A 103 8.87 5.85 9.36
C VAL A 103 9.67 7.09 8.99
N ARG A 104 9.42 7.61 7.79
CA ARG A 104 10.05 8.83 7.30
C ARG A 104 9.79 10.01 8.22
N ALA A 105 8.57 10.19 8.71
CA ALA A 105 8.20 11.28 9.59
C ALA A 105 8.85 11.18 10.98
N GLU A 106 8.91 9.98 11.55
CA GLU A 106 9.40 9.74 12.92
C GLU A 106 10.92 9.66 13.01
N THR A 107 11.59 9.11 12.00
CA THR A 107 13.03 8.79 12.05
C THR A 107 13.85 9.53 11.00
N GLY A 108 13.22 10.12 9.99
CA GLY A 108 13.89 10.70 8.83
C GLY A 108 14.35 9.67 7.79
N ILE A 109 14.16 8.37 8.04
CA ILE A 109 14.57 7.31 7.13
C ILE A 109 13.55 7.19 5.99
N ASP A 110 13.96 7.50 4.76
CA ASP A 110 13.13 7.40 3.57
C ASP A 110 13.46 6.11 2.80
N VAL A 111 12.52 5.17 2.79
CA VAL A 111 12.62 3.88 2.08
C VAL A 111 11.63 3.78 0.92
N SER A 112 11.08 4.91 0.46
CA SER A 112 10.14 4.95 -0.68
C SER A 112 10.74 4.41 -1.99
N ASP A 113 12.07 4.30 -2.05
CA ASP A 113 12.86 3.66 -3.11
C ASP A 113 12.78 2.11 -3.12
N GLY A 114 11.99 1.52 -2.21
CA GLY A 114 11.78 0.07 -2.14
C GLY A 114 12.76 -0.65 -1.21
N ARG A 115 13.66 0.06 -0.49
CA ARG A 115 14.58 -0.54 0.49
C ARG A 115 13.86 -1.28 1.63
N HIS A 116 12.57 -1.03 1.84
CA HIS A 116 11.70 -1.83 2.74
C HIS A 116 11.47 -3.28 2.26
N ARG A 117 11.76 -3.59 0.99
CA ARG A 117 11.76 -4.94 0.41
C ARG A 117 10.42 -5.68 0.46
N ARG A 118 9.30 -4.95 0.35
CA ARG A 118 7.95 -5.51 0.23
C ARG A 118 7.43 -5.30 -1.18
N ASN A 119 6.65 -6.24 -1.70
CA ASN A 119 6.33 -6.28 -3.11
C ASN A 119 5.29 -5.26 -3.54
N VAL A 120 4.25 -5.08 -2.73
CA VAL A 120 3.15 -4.17 -3.02
C VAL A 120 2.99 -3.23 -1.84
N VAL A 121 3.10 -1.93 -2.12
CA VAL A 121 2.77 -0.87 -1.16
C VAL A 121 1.35 -0.42 -1.46
N VAL A 122 0.49 -0.47 -0.45
CA VAL A 122 -0.93 -0.12 -0.57
C VAL A 122 -1.25 1.08 0.30
N GLU A 123 -2.05 2.01 -0.22
CA GLU A 123 -2.64 3.14 0.49
C GLU A 123 -4.08 2.80 0.91
N GLY A 124 -4.55 3.41 1.99
CA GLY A 124 -5.93 3.28 2.48
C GLY A 124 -6.10 2.35 3.69
N PHE A 125 -5.12 1.50 3.97
CA PHE A 125 -5.22 0.51 5.06
C PHE A 125 -4.52 0.94 6.35
N GLY A 126 -3.39 1.64 6.29
CA GLY A 126 -2.69 2.18 7.46
C GLY A 126 -2.62 1.22 8.67
N ALA A 127 -3.24 1.60 9.78
CA ALA A 127 -3.30 0.81 11.01
C ALA A 127 -4.21 -0.44 10.91
N ALA A 128 -5.19 -0.42 10.00
CA ALA A 128 -6.10 -1.53 9.70
C ALA A 128 -5.45 -2.60 8.78
N MET A 129 -4.15 -2.50 8.50
CA MET A 129 -3.45 -3.50 7.68
C MET A 129 -3.61 -4.91 8.25
N ASP A 130 -3.54 -5.08 9.57
CA ASP A 130 -3.68 -6.39 10.21
C ASP A 130 -5.10 -6.97 10.11
N ASP A 131 -6.12 -6.15 9.86
CA ASP A 131 -7.51 -6.60 9.68
C ASP A 131 -7.68 -7.35 8.35
N LEU A 132 -6.69 -7.28 7.45
CA LEU A 132 -6.64 -8.05 6.21
C LEU A 132 -6.18 -9.50 6.41
N LEU A 133 -5.73 -9.87 7.61
CA LEU A 133 -5.31 -11.25 7.89
C LEU A 133 -6.47 -12.23 7.66
N GLU A 134 -6.19 -13.30 6.92
CA GLU A 134 -7.12 -14.36 6.53
C GLU A 134 -8.25 -13.93 5.56
N ALA A 135 -8.41 -12.63 5.29
CA ALA A 135 -9.29 -12.10 4.26
C ALA A 135 -8.78 -12.42 2.85
N THR A 136 -9.67 -12.36 1.86
CA THR A 136 -9.30 -12.36 0.43
C THR A 136 -9.31 -10.93 -0.08
N VAL A 137 -8.12 -10.42 -0.40
CA VAL A 137 -7.90 -9.04 -0.87
C VAL A 137 -7.74 -9.07 -2.39
N ALA A 138 -8.58 -8.31 -3.09
CA ALA A 138 -8.38 -8.02 -4.51
C ALA A 138 -7.33 -6.91 -4.63
N VAL A 139 -6.31 -7.12 -5.46
CA VAL A 139 -5.24 -6.15 -5.73
C VAL A 139 -5.10 -6.08 -7.24
N GLY A 140 -5.66 -5.05 -7.87
CA GLY A 140 -5.77 -4.99 -9.32
C GLY A 140 -6.41 -6.26 -9.89
N GLY A 141 -5.69 -6.94 -10.79
CA GLY A 141 -6.15 -8.19 -11.40
C GLY A 141 -5.89 -9.47 -10.60
N ALA A 142 -5.32 -9.41 -9.40
CA ALA A 142 -4.97 -10.58 -8.59
C ALA A 142 -5.81 -10.68 -7.30
N ARG A 143 -5.94 -11.89 -6.76
CA ARG A 143 -6.48 -12.10 -5.40
C ARG A 143 -5.43 -12.71 -4.49
N LEU A 144 -5.22 -12.06 -3.35
CA LEU A 144 -4.22 -12.42 -2.37
C LEU A 144 -4.89 -12.72 -1.03
N ARG A 145 -4.33 -13.68 -0.29
CA ARG A 145 -4.74 -13.95 1.09
C ARG A 145 -3.58 -13.66 2.03
N PRO A 146 -3.61 -12.57 2.80
CA PRO A 146 -2.64 -12.36 3.87
C PRO A 146 -2.75 -13.45 4.94
N THR A 147 -1.64 -14.10 5.27
CA THR A 147 -1.61 -15.26 6.18
C THR A 147 -0.89 -14.99 7.48
N ARG A 148 0.03 -14.03 7.51
CA ARG A 148 0.82 -13.68 8.70
C ARG A 148 1.49 -12.32 8.57
N ARG A 149 1.81 -11.71 9.71
CA ARG A 149 2.70 -10.54 9.76
C ARG A 149 4.10 -10.89 9.24
N ARG A 150 4.75 -9.91 8.62
CA ARG A 150 6.11 -10.01 8.08
C ARG A 150 7.02 -9.02 8.82
N PRO A 151 7.47 -9.36 10.04
CA PRO A 151 8.30 -8.47 10.84
C PRO A 151 9.63 -8.17 10.12
N PRO A 152 10.20 -6.97 10.32
CA PRO A 152 11.52 -6.65 9.82
C PRO A 152 12.57 -7.50 10.54
N CYS A 153 13.63 -7.89 9.83
CA CYS A 153 14.77 -8.64 10.40
C CYS A 153 16.05 -7.81 10.26
N ALA A 154 17.08 -8.12 11.07
CA ALA A 154 18.36 -7.41 11.02
C ALA A 154 18.99 -7.37 9.61
N HIS A 155 18.69 -8.38 8.78
CA HIS A 155 19.12 -8.42 7.39
C HIS A 155 18.52 -7.28 6.54
N VAL A 156 17.25 -6.89 6.76
CA VAL A 156 16.64 -5.78 5.98
C VAL A 156 17.32 -4.45 6.29
N GLU A 157 17.67 -4.23 7.55
CA GLU A 157 18.36 -3.02 8.01
C GLU A 157 19.77 -2.94 7.41
N SER A 158 20.53 -4.03 7.48
CA SER A 158 21.86 -4.12 6.88
C SER A 158 21.83 -3.85 5.37
N LEU A 159 20.80 -4.35 4.68
CA LEU A 159 20.65 -4.17 3.23
C LEU A 159 20.17 -2.77 2.84
N ALA A 160 19.36 -2.14 3.68
CA ALA A 160 18.93 -0.76 3.45
C ALA A 160 20.04 0.24 3.75
N GLY A 161 21.00 -0.12 4.62
CA GLY A 161 22.05 0.79 5.09
C GLY A 161 21.53 1.85 6.06
N GLU A 162 20.40 1.61 6.71
CA GLU A 162 19.67 2.59 7.53
C GLU A 162 19.51 2.07 8.96
N ALA A 163 20.43 2.47 9.85
CA ALA A 163 20.40 2.07 11.25
C ALA A 163 19.06 2.43 11.91
N GLY A 164 18.42 1.47 12.58
CA GLY A 164 17.14 1.65 13.24
C GLY A 164 15.91 1.41 12.35
N LEU A 165 16.07 1.14 11.05
CA LEU A 165 14.95 0.81 10.15
C LEU A 165 14.15 -0.40 10.65
N ALA A 166 14.81 -1.46 11.13
CA ALA A 166 14.10 -2.63 11.61
C ALA A 166 13.28 -2.32 12.88
N SER A 167 13.77 -1.40 13.73
CA SER A 167 13.01 -0.96 14.89
C SER A 167 11.83 -0.07 14.48
N ALA A 168 12.01 0.82 13.50
CA ALA A 168 10.97 1.71 13.01
C ALA A 168 9.82 0.95 12.31
N LEU A 169 10.13 -0.16 11.65
CA LEU A 169 9.13 -1.03 11.01
C LEU A 169 8.52 -2.07 11.98
N ARG A 170 8.87 -2.05 13.27
CA ARG A 170 8.35 -3.00 14.25
C ARG A 170 6.82 -2.87 14.32
N ASN A 171 6.11 -4.00 14.21
CA ASN A 171 4.65 -4.10 14.14
C ASN A 171 3.98 -3.46 12.92
N ARG A 172 4.74 -2.91 11.97
CA ARG A 172 4.20 -2.32 10.73
C ARG A 172 5.01 -2.69 9.49
N GLY A 173 5.69 -3.83 9.57
CA GLY A 173 6.52 -4.39 8.50
C GLY A 173 5.71 -5.03 7.37
N GLY A 174 4.38 -5.01 7.44
CA GLY A 174 3.48 -5.57 6.43
C GLY A 174 3.15 -7.05 6.63
N LEU A 175 2.58 -7.65 5.60
CA LEU A 175 2.00 -9.00 5.62
C LEU A 175 2.63 -9.89 4.54
N CYS A 176 2.62 -11.19 4.82
CA CYS A 176 2.84 -12.23 3.83
C CYS A 176 1.53 -12.72 3.28
N CYS A 177 1.49 -12.94 1.96
CA CYS A 177 0.30 -13.35 1.27
C CYS A 177 0.54 -14.59 0.41
N ASP A 178 -0.47 -15.45 0.39
CA ASP A 178 -0.62 -16.49 -0.60
C ASP A 178 -1.37 -15.93 -1.82
N VAL A 179 -1.10 -16.53 -2.97
CA VAL A 179 -1.79 -16.18 -4.22
C VAL A 179 -3.00 -17.08 -4.37
N VAL A 180 -4.19 -16.50 -4.23
CA VAL A 180 -5.46 -17.20 -4.44
C VAL A 180 -5.78 -17.24 -5.94
N GLU A 181 -5.71 -16.09 -6.60
CA GLU A 181 -5.89 -15.97 -8.05
C GLU A 181 -4.74 -15.14 -8.65
N PRO A 182 -3.97 -15.71 -9.60
CA PRO A 182 -2.94 -14.98 -10.34
C PRO A 182 -3.51 -13.83 -11.15
N GLY A 183 -2.71 -12.79 -11.35
CA GLY A 183 -3.17 -11.59 -12.05
C GLY A 183 -2.07 -10.57 -12.33
N ARG A 184 -2.39 -9.59 -13.17
CA ARG A 184 -1.53 -8.42 -13.41
C ARG A 184 -1.91 -7.33 -12.41
N VAL A 185 -0.90 -6.66 -11.84
CA VAL A 185 -1.06 -5.53 -10.93
C VAL A 185 -0.22 -4.37 -11.45
N ALA A 186 -0.80 -3.18 -11.48
CA ALA A 186 -0.14 -1.92 -11.83
C ALA A 186 -0.24 -0.90 -10.69
N VAL A 187 0.66 0.09 -10.71
CA VAL A 187 0.54 1.26 -9.84
C VAL A 187 -0.77 2.00 -10.16
N GLY A 188 -1.50 2.40 -9.12
CA GLY A 188 -2.82 3.02 -9.21
C GLY A 188 -3.99 2.03 -9.27
N ASP A 189 -3.73 0.72 -9.35
CA ASP A 189 -4.81 -0.28 -9.30
C ASP A 189 -5.54 -0.24 -7.95
N PRO A 190 -6.86 -0.52 -7.93
CA PRO A 190 -7.64 -0.58 -6.71
C PRO A 190 -7.25 -1.77 -5.84
N VAL A 191 -7.48 -1.62 -4.53
CA VAL A 191 -7.28 -2.66 -3.53
C VAL A 191 -8.51 -2.72 -2.64
N ASP A 192 -9.20 -3.86 -2.64
CA ASP A 192 -10.48 -4.02 -1.93
C ASP A 192 -10.54 -5.37 -1.19
N VAL A 193 -11.25 -5.40 -0.06
CA VAL A 193 -11.54 -6.66 0.64
C VAL A 193 -12.67 -7.39 -0.09
N ALA A 194 -12.32 -8.34 -0.95
CA ALA A 194 -13.30 -9.08 -1.74
C ALA A 194 -14.08 -10.12 -0.92
N GLN A 195 -13.44 -10.70 0.09
CA GLN A 195 -14.09 -11.57 1.07
C GLN A 195 -13.47 -11.30 2.44
N PRO A 196 -14.27 -10.97 3.47
CA PRO A 196 -13.75 -10.81 4.81
C PRO A 196 -13.26 -12.15 5.37
N ASP A 197 -12.48 -12.10 6.44
CA ASP A 197 -12.09 -13.33 7.13
C ASP A 197 -13.33 -14.05 7.71
N PRO A 198 -13.32 -15.40 7.81
CA PRO A 198 -14.47 -16.16 8.28
C PRO A 198 -14.92 -15.81 9.71
N ARG A 199 -14.03 -15.31 10.57
CA ARG A 199 -14.35 -14.94 11.96
C ARG A 199 -15.06 -13.59 12.01
N ALA A 200 -14.62 -12.61 11.21
CA ALA A 200 -15.30 -11.33 11.04
C ALA A 200 -16.69 -11.53 10.44
N ALA A 201 -16.84 -12.40 9.44
CA ALA A 201 -18.14 -12.77 8.88
C ALA A 201 -19.07 -13.37 9.95
N GLY A 202 -18.54 -14.26 10.81
CA GLY A 202 -19.28 -14.83 11.94
C GLY A 202 -19.69 -13.79 13.00
N ALA A 203 -18.79 -12.85 13.33
CA ALA A 203 -19.06 -11.77 14.27
C ALA A 203 -20.18 -10.84 13.76
N ALA A 204 -20.13 -10.45 12.48
CA ALA A 204 -21.17 -9.62 11.86
C ALA A 204 -22.55 -10.30 11.85
N ILE A 205 -22.60 -11.62 11.62
CA ILE A 205 -23.84 -12.40 11.74
C ILE A 205 -24.34 -12.38 13.20
N ALA A 206 -23.45 -12.57 14.17
CA ALA A 206 -23.80 -12.56 15.59
C ALA A 206 -24.31 -11.19 16.07
N ASP A 207 -23.71 -10.09 15.59
CA ASP A 207 -24.19 -8.72 15.85
C ASP A 207 -25.60 -8.50 15.31
N ARG A 208 -25.85 -8.85 14.04
CA ARG A 208 -27.19 -8.73 13.42
C ARG A 208 -28.25 -9.57 14.14
N LEU A 209 -27.89 -10.73 14.68
CA LEU A 209 -28.80 -11.56 15.48
C LEU A 209 -29.12 -10.94 16.84
N ARG A 210 -28.16 -10.25 17.48
CA ARG A 210 -28.36 -9.55 18.75
C ARG A 210 -29.23 -8.29 18.61
N GLU A 211 -29.20 -7.65 17.45
CA GLU A 211 -29.95 -6.41 17.18
C GLU A 211 -31.40 -6.66 16.73
N ARG A 212 -31.83 -7.90 16.50
CA ARG A 212 -33.25 -8.20 16.26
C ARG A 212 -34.02 -8.06 17.57
N PRO A 213 -34.99 -7.15 17.68
CA PRO A 213 -35.93 -7.18 18.79
C PRO A 213 -36.68 -8.51 18.71
N VAL A 214 -36.71 -9.24 19.82
CA VAL A 214 -37.64 -10.35 19.98
C VAL A 214 -39.02 -9.71 20.03
N ASP A 215 -39.71 -9.67 18.89
CA ASP A 215 -41.14 -9.35 18.85
C ASP A 215 -41.89 -10.51 19.51
N GLY A 216 -41.95 -10.45 20.84
CA GLY A 216 -42.76 -11.31 21.67
C GLY A 216 -44.20 -10.84 21.66
N SER A 217 -44.90 -11.00 20.54
CA SER A 217 -46.36 -10.93 20.53
C SER A 217 -46.93 -12.32 20.81
N HIS A 218 -47.11 -12.65 22.10
CA HIS A 218 -48.10 -13.64 22.49
C HIS A 218 -49.49 -13.06 22.20
N PRO A 219 -50.36 -13.70 21.41
CA PRO A 219 -51.76 -13.30 21.39
C PRO A 219 -52.39 -13.71 22.72
N GLU A 220 -52.82 -12.73 23.50
CA GLU A 220 -53.73 -12.95 24.63
C GLU A 220 -55.07 -13.47 24.09
N GLU A 221 -55.37 -14.75 24.34
CA GLU A 221 -56.71 -15.31 24.17
C GLU A 221 -57.65 -14.69 25.20
N ASN A 222 -58.53 -13.80 24.74
CA ASN A 222 -59.71 -13.40 25.49
C ASN A 222 -60.77 -14.51 25.37
N GLY A 223 -61.05 -15.18 26.48
CA GLY A 223 -62.17 -16.10 26.67
C GLY A 223 -62.69 -16.02 28.10
#